data_AF-A0A964VPR2-F1
#
_entry.id   AF-A0A964VPR2-F1
#
_cell.length_a   1.000
_cell.length_b   1.000
_cell.length_c   1.000
_cell.angle_alpha   90.00
_cell.angle_beta   90.00
_cell.angle_gamma   90.00
#
_symmetry.space_group_name_H-M   'P 1'
#
loop_
_entity.id
_entity.type
_entity.pdbx_description
1 polymer ?
#
loop_
_entity_poly.entity_id
_entity_poly.type
_entity_poly.pdbx_seq_one_letter_code
_entity_poly.pdbx_strand_id
1 'polypeptide(L)'
;MKTIPPTDLTPPTGRHYWRGLDQLAETPEFKQFLNREFPEGASELSDPVSRRHFMKIMSASFALAGIGLGATGCRRPEDKLMPFGKAVENFVHGTSQNFATAMPTRGGAIPLVAKSYEGRPVKLEGNTHFPGGNGSTDRFAQASLLNLYDPDRATRFAKLDSSGKQVTVDAEAALGALAELAKKFAATEGEGLALLGERTQSPSRRR
;
A
#
# COMPACT_ATOMS: atom_id res chain seq x y z
N MET A 1 -18.79 53.58 21.94
CA MET A 1 -19.55 53.83 20.70
C MET A 1 -20.02 55.26 20.71
N LYS A 2 -19.81 56.01 19.63
CA LYS A 2 -20.37 57.36 19.47
C LYS A 2 -21.88 57.20 19.37
N THR A 3 -22.64 57.68 20.36
CA THR A 3 -24.10 57.72 20.27
C THR A 3 -24.46 58.75 19.21
N ILE A 4 -24.99 58.27 18.08
CA ILE A 4 -25.56 59.14 17.06
C ILE A 4 -26.90 59.62 17.64
N PRO A 5 -27.15 60.94 17.74
CA PRO A 5 -28.43 61.42 18.25
C PRO A 5 -29.56 60.89 17.35
N PRO A 6 -30.73 60.54 17.90
CA PRO A 6 -31.85 60.06 17.11
C PRO A 6 -32.15 61.10 16.02
N THR A 7 -32.26 60.64 14.78
CA THR A 7 -32.46 61.52 13.64
C THR A 7 -33.82 62.19 13.79
N ASP A 8 -33.81 63.48 14.12
CA ASP A 8 -35.04 64.26 14.23
C ASP A 8 -35.57 64.49 12.82
N LEU A 9 -36.60 63.71 12.46
CA LEU A 9 -37.24 63.78 11.15
C LEU A 9 -38.29 64.91 11.09
N THR A 10 -38.35 65.77 12.11
CA THR A 10 -39.22 66.93 12.07
C THR A 10 -38.62 68.03 11.18
N PRO A 11 -39.39 68.56 10.21
CA PRO A 11 -38.91 69.64 9.38
C PRO A 11 -38.64 70.89 10.24
N PRO A 12 -37.51 71.59 10.07
CA PRO A 12 -37.14 72.73 10.93
C PRO A 12 -38.08 73.93 10.77
N THR A 13 -38.92 73.96 9.74
CA THR A 13 -39.98 74.97 9.55
C THR A 13 -41.23 74.31 8.96
N GLY A 14 -42.39 74.62 9.55
CA GLY A 14 -43.70 74.07 9.15
C GLY A 14 -44.58 73.69 10.34
N ARG A 15 -45.78 73.15 10.08
CA ARG A 15 -46.65 72.63 11.13
C ARG A 15 -46.07 71.31 11.64
N HIS A 16 -45.84 71.21 12.95
CA HIS A 16 -45.41 69.97 13.59
C HIS A 16 -46.61 69.03 13.75
N TYR A 17 -46.49 67.80 13.26
CA TYR A 17 -47.52 66.78 13.36
C TYR A 17 -47.02 65.64 14.25
N TRP A 18 -47.76 65.34 15.31
CA TRP A 18 -47.48 64.19 16.18
C TRP A 18 -48.00 62.91 15.52
N ARG A 19 -47.25 61.81 15.62
CA ARG A 19 -47.63 60.51 15.06
C ARG A 19 -48.46 59.67 16.04
N GLY A 20 -48.50 60.03 17.32
CA GLY A 20 -49.27 59.35 18.35
C GLY A 20 -49.51 60.22 19.57
N LEU A 21 -50.48 59.83 20.40
CA LEU A 21 -50.85 60.56 21.63
C LEU A 21 -49.70 60.55 22.64
N ASP A 22 -48.94 59.46 22.73
CA ASP A 22 -47.79 59.35 23.64
C ASP A 22 -46.63 60.29 23.24
N GLN A 23 -46.50 60.60 21.94
CA GLN A 23 -45.54 61.58 21.45
C GLN A 23 -45.95 63.01 21.82
N LEU A 24 -47.26 63.33 21.79
CA LEU A 24 -47.78 64.63 22.22
C LEU A 24 -47.69 64.79 23.75
N ALA A 25 -47.98 63.72 24.49
CA ALA A 25 -47.98 63.71 25.95
C ALA A 25 -46.57 63.64 26.57
N GLU A 26 -45.53 63.42 25.75
CA GLU A 26 -44.14 63.40 26.18
C GLU A 26 -43.86 62.47 27.39
N THR A 27 -44.55 61.32 27.43
CA THR A 27 -44.49 60.41 28.57
C THR A 27 -43.07 59.88 28.79
N PRO A 28 -42.66 59.63 30.06
CA PRO A 28 -41.29 59.23 30.37
C PRO A 28 -40.93 57.86 29.76
N GLU A 29 -41.88 56.94 29.62
CA GLU A 29 -41.66 55.64 28.97
C GLU A 29 -41.35 55.80 27.47
N PHE A 30 -42.06 56.72 26.80
CA PHE A 30 -41.86 56.97 25.37
C PHE A 30 -40.52 57.66 25.09
N LYS A 31 -40.09 58.58 25.96
CA LYS A 31 -38.76 59.20 25.90
C LYS A 31 -37.63 58.17 26.11
N GLN A 32 -37.82 57.21 27.01
CA GLN A 32 -36.86 56.11 27.17
C GLN A 32 -36.82 55.20 25.94
N PHE A 33 -37.98 54.90 25.35
CA PHE A 33 -38.07 54.12 24.12
C PHE A 33 -37.37 54.80 22.93
N LEU A 34 -37.56 56.12 22.74
CA LEU A 34 -36.90 56.89 21.67
C LEU A 34 -35.38 56.99 21.84
N ASN A 35 -34.89 57.10 23.08
CA ASN A 35 -33.47 57.22 23.35
C ASN A 35 -32.74 55.87 23.30
N ARG A 36 -33.46 54.74 23.22
CA ARG A 36 -32.86 53.41 23.17
C ARG A 36 -32.80 52.93 21.72
N GLU A 37 -31.57 52.72 21.22
CA GLU A 37 -31.32 52.33 19.82
C GLU A 37 -31.81 50.90 19.50
N PHE A 38 -31.99 50.03 20.52
CA PHE A 38 -32.52 48.67 20.38
C PHE A 38 -33.50 48.30 21.52
N PRO A 39 -34.49 47.41 21.29
CA PRO A 39 -35.35 46.86 22.35
C PRO A 39 -34.54 46.12 23.45
N GLU A 40 -35.03 46.08 24.69
CA GLU A 40 -34.34 45.31 25.75
C GLU A 40 -34.27 43.83 25.39
N GLY A 41 -33.10 43.22 25.60
CA GLY A 41 -32.80 41.83 25.23
C GLY A 41 -32.17 41.65 23.84
N ALA A 42 -32.15 42.68 22.97
CA ALA A 42 -31.56 42.55 21.62
C ALA A 42 -30.03 42.38 21.64
N SER A 43 -29.35 42.99 22.61
CA SER A 43 -27.90 42.85 22.84
C SER A 43 -27.53 41.64 23.72
N GLU A 44 -28.50 41.05 24.43
CA GLU A 44 -28.30 39.86 25.27
C GLU A 44 -28.45 38.54 24.48
N LEU A 45 -28.81 38.62 23.20
CA LEU A 45 -28.72 37.53 22.22
C LEU A 45 -27.26 37.22 21.83
N SER A 46 -26.35 37.20 22.80
CA SER A 46 -25.17 36.33 22.75
C SER A 46 -25.63 34.90 23.04
N ASP A 47 -26.50 34.36 22.19
CA ASP A 47 -27.01 33.01 22.30
C ASP A 47 -25.83 32.02 22.10
N PRO A 48 -25.52 31.16 23.09
CA PRO A 48 -24.48 30.15 22.95
C PRO A 48 -24.70 29.22 21.74
N VAL A 49 -25.92 29.15 21.19
CA VAL A 49 -26.29 28.32 20.05
C VAL A 49 -26.66 29.14 18.80
N SER A 50 -25.94 30.22 18.52
CA SER A 50 -26.12 30.94 17.25
C SER A 50 -25.52 30.18 16.05
N ARG A 51 -26.18 30.24 14.88
CA ARG A 51 -25.69 29.65 13.61
C ARG A 51 -24.25 30.07 13.28
N ARG A 52 -23.89 31.32 13.60
CA ARG A 52 -22.54 31.86 13.40
C ARG A 52 -21.53 31.21 14.35
N HIS A 53 -21.90 30.98 15.61
CA HIS A 53 -21.04 30.30 16.57
C HIS A 53 -20.81 28.83 16.18
N PHE A 54 -21.86 28.14 15.73
CA PHE A 54 -21.75 26.79 15.16
C PHE A 54 -20.79 26.75 13.95
N MET A 55 -20.95 27.66 12.99
CA MET A 55 -20.06 27.72 11.81
C MET A 55 -18.61 28.02 12.20
N LYS A 56 -18.38 28.88 13.19
CA LYS A 56 -17.03 29.17 13.72
C LYS A 56 -16.39 27.93 14.32
N ILE A 57 -17.11 27.19 15.17
CA ILE A 57 -16.60 25.96 15.80
C ILE A 57 -16.34 24.90 14.73
N MET A 58 -17.31 24.65 13.82
CA MET A 58 -17.15 23.70 12.73
C MET A 58 -15.94 24.04 11.85
N SER A 59 -15.79 25.29 11.43
CA SER A 59 -14.63 25.71 10.63
C SER A 59 -13.31 25.57 11.37
N ALA A 60 -13.28 25.84 12.68
CA ALA A 60 -12.10 25.67 13.50
C ALA A 60 -11.73 24.18 13.64
N SER A 61 -12.72 23.31 13.85
CA SER A 61 -12.52 21.85 13.89
C SER A 61 -12.01 21.29 12.56
N PHE A 62 -12.58 21.73 11.43
CA PHE A 62 -12.09 21.34 10.10
C PHE A 62 -10.67 21.84 9.82
N ALA A 63 -10.34 23.07 10.20
CA ALA A 63 -8.98 23.59 10.05
C ALA A 63 -7.97 22.80 10.90
N LEU A 64 -8.31 22.49 12.15
CA LEU A 64 -7.44 21.74 13.06
C LEU A 64 -7.26 20.27 12.60
N ALA A 65 -8.34 19.64 12.14
CA ALA A 65 -8.29 18.30 11.54
C ALA A 65 -7.50 18.29 10.22
N GLY A 66 -7.68 19.31 9.38
CA GLY A 66 -6.96 19.46 8.11
C GLY A 66 -5.46 19.68 8.28
N ILE A 67 -5.05 20.49 9.27
CA ILE A 67 -3.63 20.69 9.62
C ILE A 67 -3.04 19.40 10.21
N GLY A 68 -3.79 18.69 11.07
CA GLY A 68 -3.36 17.42 11.64
C GLY A 68 -3.13 16.35 10.57
N LEU A 69 -4.05 16.20 9.62
CA LEU A 69 -3.94 15.25 8.50
C LEU A 69 -2.90 15.68 7.47
N GLY A 70 -2.78 16.97 7.17
CA GLY A 70 -1.81 17.49 6.18
C GLY A 70 -0.36 17.45 6.66
N ALA A 71 -0.11 17.61 7.96
CA ALA A 71 1.24 17.59 8.52
C ALA A 71 1.74 16.18 8.85
N THR A 72 0.85 15.24 9.19
CA THR A 72 1.23 13.87 9.59
C THR A 72 0.99 12.81 8.52
N GLY A 73 0.07 13.04 7.58
CA GLY A 73 -0.28 12.10 6.51
C GLY A 73 0.68 12.07 5.32
N CYS A 74 1.57 13.06 5.20
CA CYS A 74 2.52 13.18 4.09
C CYS A 74 3.96 12.79 4.47
N ARG A 75 4.15 11.91 5.46
CA ARG A 75 5.49 11.41 5.78
C ARG A 75 5.87 10.30 4.79
N ARG A 76 6.77 10.62 3.87
CA ARG A 76 7.38 9.63 2.97
C ARG A 76 8.10 8.57 3.81
N PRO A 77 7.83 7.27 3.61
CA PRO A 77 8.58 6.22 4.29
C PRO A 77 10.05 6.32 3.89
N GLU A 78 10.93 6.05 4.85
CA GLU A 78 12.37 6.07 4.67
C GLU A 78 12.81 4.75 4.00
N ASP A 79 13.21 4.86 2.73
CA ASP A 79 13.71 3.73 1.93
C ASP A 79 15.16 3.40 2.32
N LYS A 80 15.42 2.15 2.71
CA LYS A 80 16.77 1.69 3.07
C LYS A 80 17.45 1.07 1.84
N LEU A 81 18.55 1.66 1.41
CA LEU A 81 19.41 1.12 0.35
C LEU A 81 20.55 0.31 0.98
N MET A 82 20.52 -1.02 0.79
CA MET A 82 21.52 -1.93 1.33
C MET A 82 22.52 -2.35 0.23
N PRO A 83 23.81 -1.97 0.31
CA PRO A 83 24.82 -2.46 -0.62
C PRO A 83 25.22 -3.91 -0.30
N PHE A 84 25.98 -4.55 -1.19
CA PHE A 84 26.56 -5.86 -0.92
C PHE A 84 27.56 -5.81 0.24
N GLY A 85 27.48 -6.80 1.14
CA GLY A 85 28.51 -6.98 2.17
C GLY A 85 29.87 -7.39 1.60
N LYS A 86 29.88 -8.10 0.47
CA LYS A 86 31.06 -8.40 -0.34
C LYS A 86 30.72 -8.18 -1.81
N ALA A 87 31.38 -7.22 -2.45
CA ALA A 87 31.16 -6.94 -3.86
C ALA A 87 31.61 -8.13 -4.72
N VAL A 88 30.79 -8.49 -5.68
CA VAL A 88 31.13 -9.49 -6.72
C VAL A 88 31.89 -8.76 -7.83
N GLU A 89 32.90 -9.41 -8.40
CA GLU A 89 33.64 -8.86 -9.53
C GLU A 89 32.72 -8.67 -10.74
N ASN A 90 32.92 -7.58 -11.49
CA ASN A 90 32.16 -7.24 -12.71
C ASN A 90 30.64 -7.06 -12.51
N PHE A 91 30.22 -6.72 -11.29
CA PHE A 91 28.82 -6.44 -10.99
C PHE A 91 28.54 -4.94 -10.99
N VAL A 92 27.59 -4.48 -11.81
CA VAL A 92 27.14 -3.08 -11.84
C VAL A 92 25.64 -3.01 -11.54
N HIS A 93 25.28 -2.33 -10.46
CA HIS A 93 23.88 -2.11 -10.06
C HIS A 93 23.07 -1.44 -11.18
N GLY A 94 21.82 -1.87 -11.35
CA GLY A 94 20.92 -1.36 -12.39
C GLY A 94 21.18 -1.87 -13.81
N THR A 95 22.27 -2.59 -14.06
CA THR A 95 22.52 -3.23 -15.37
C THR A 95 22.02 -4.66 -15.38
N SER A 96 21.40 -5.07 -16.49
CA SER A 96 20.95 -6.44 -16.66
C SER A 96 22.09 -7.34 -17.11
N GLN A 97 22.18 -8.52 -16.52
CA GLN A 97 23.08 -9.59 -16.93
C GLN A 97 22.30 -10.69 -17.63
N ASN A 98 22.80 -11.18 -18.75
CA ASN A 98 22.15 -12.22 -19.54
C ASN A 98 22.90 -13.54 -19.37
N PHE A 99 22.21 -14.58 -18.90
CA PHE A 99 22.78 -15.90 -18.68
C PHE A 99 22.21 -16.91 -19.66
N ALA A 100 23.07 -17.69 -20.33
CA ALA A 100 22.63 -18.81 -21.14
C ALA A 100 22.20 -19.97 -20.23
N THR A 101 20.97 -20.44 -20.40
CA THR A 101 20.37 -21.54 -19.62
C THR A 101 19.47 -22.40 -20.51
N ALA A 102 18.88 -23.45 -19.96
CA ALA A 102 17.91 -24.28 -20.68
C ALA A 102 16.81 -24.76 -19.75
N MET A 103 15.58 -24.87 -20.28
CA MET A 103 14.46 -25.48 -19.56
C MET A 103 14.26 -26.93 -20.02
N PRO A 104 14.32 -27.93 -19.12
CA PRO A 104 14.06 -29.31 -19.49
C PRO A 104 12.59 -29.52 -19.87
N THR A 105 12.36 -30.35 -20.89
CA THR A 105 11.04 -30.77 -21.36
C THR A 105 11.04 -32.28 -21.61
N ARG A 106 9.87 -32.87 -21.84
CA ARG A 106 9.72 -34.32 -22.09
C ARG A 106 10.52 -34.82 -23.30
N GLY A 107 10.76 -33.95 -24.29
CA GLY A 107 11.42 -34.29 -25.56
C GLY A 107 12.88 -33.82 -25.67
N GLY A 108 13.37 -33.02 -24.72
CA GLY A 108 14.68 -32.38 -24.83
C GLY A 108 14.77 -31.17 -23.91
N ALA A 109 15.49 -30.12 -24.32
CA ALA A 109 15.55 -28.87 -23.57
C ALA A 109 15.29 -27.68 -24.49
N ILE A 110 14.56 -26.68 -23.98
CA ILE A 110 14.36 -25.40 -24.67
C ILE A 110 15.56 -24.52 -24.34
N PRO A 111 16.32 -24.03 -25.33
CA PRO A 111 17.47 -23.18 -25.11
C PRO A 111 17.02 -21.75 -24.79
N LEU A 112 17.49 -21.20 -23.66
CA LEU A 112 17.02 -19.94 -23.12
C LEU A 112 18.16 -19.00 -22.76
N VAL A 113 17.86 -17.71 -22.72
CA VAL A 113 18.68 -16.66 -22.13
C VAL A 113 17.86 -15.99 -21.03
N ALA A 114 18.36 -16.06 -19.80
CA ALA A 114 17.74 -15.43 -18.64
C ALA A 114 18.33 -14.03 -18.44
N LYS A 115 17.48 -13.01 -18.59
CA LYS A 115 17.82 -11.65 -18.18
C LYS A 115 17.65 -11.56 -16.67
N SER A 116 18.72 -11.20 -15.98
CA SER A 116 18.80 -11.13 -14.53
C SER A 116 19.20 -9.72 -14.08
N TYR A 117 18.51 -9.22 -13.06
CA TYR A 117 18.91 -8.03 -12.33
C TYR A 117 19.35 -8.48 -10.95
N GLU A 118 20.58 -8.16 -10.58
CA GLU A 118 21.10 -8.45 -9.24
C GLU A 118 20.98 -9.92 -8.80
N GLY A 119 21.15 -10.85 -9.75
CA GLY A 119 21.03 -12.29 -9.50
C GLY A 119 19.58 -12.81 -9.53
N ARG A 120 18.59 -11.96 -9.77
CA ARG A 120 17.18 -12.33 -9.87
C ARG A 120 16.77 -12.36 -11.34
N PRO A 121 16.46 -13.55 -11.92
CA PRO A 121 15.92 -13.61 -13.27
C PRO A 121 14.58 -12.88 -13.36
N VAL A 122 14.41 -11.99 -14.33
CA VAL A 122 13.16 -11.23 -14.54
C VAL A 122 12.48 -11.55 -15.86
N LYS A 123 13.22 -12.15 -16.79
CA LYS A 123 12.70 -12.49 -18.11
C LYS A 123 13.51 -13.62 -18.72
N LEU A 124 12.81 -14.53 -19.39
CA LEU A 124 13.40 -15.60 -20.18
C LEU A 124 13.14 -15.30 -21.65
N GLU A 125 14.16 -15.41 -22.49
CA GLU A 125 14.06 -15.30 -23.94
C GLU A 125 14.70 -16.52 -24.61
N GLY A 126 14.42 -16.74 -25.89
CA GLY A 126 15.08 -17.81 -26.64
C GLY A 126 16.55 -17.49 -26.92
N ASN A 127 17.41 -18.51 -26.89
CA ASN A 127 18.80 -18.32 -27.28
C ASN A 127 18.94 -18.31 -28.82
N THR A 128 19.31 -17.17 -29.40
CA THR A 128 19.55 -16.99 -30.84
C THR A 128 20.78 -17.74 -31.34
N HIS A 129 21.75 -18.03 -30.48
CA HIS A 129 22.97 -18.76 -30.85
C HIS A 129 22.78 -20.27 -30.90
N PHE A 130 21.62 -20.79 -30.49
CA PHE A 130 21.37 -22.23 -30.50
C PHE A 130 21.05 -22.73 -31.92
N PRO A 131 21.80 -23.72 -32.45
CA PRO A 131 21.54 -24.27 -33.77
C PRO A 131 20.19 -25.00 -33.80
N GLY A 132 19.25 -24.50 -34.59
CA GLY A 132 17.88 -25.05 -34.70
C GLY A 132 16.81 -24.28 -33.92
N GLY A 133 17.17 -23.21 -33.22
CA GLY A 133 16.22 -22.26 -32.62
C GLY A 133 16.02 -21.01 -33.47
N ASN A 134 14.85 -20.38 -33.39
CA ASN A 134 14.57 -19.10 -34.06
C ASN A 134 14.74 -17.89 -33.12
N GLY A 135 15.53 -18.03 -32.05
CA GLY A 135 15.68 -16.98 -31.01
C GLY A 135 14.42 -16.72 -30.17
N SER A 136 13.36 -17.50 -30.33
CA SER A 136 12.11 -17.38 -29.59
C SER A 136 11.98 -18.44 -28.49
N THR A 137 11.03 -18.22 -27.58
CA THR A 137 10.68 -19.16 -26.51
C THR A 137 9.19 -19.50 -26.54
N ASP A 138 8.78 -20.53 -25.81
CA ASP A 138 7.39 -20.98 -25.71
C ASP A 138 6.67 -20.36 -24.50
N ARG A 139 5.34 -20.39 -24.49
CA ARG A 139 4.48 -19.89 -23.41
C ARG A 139 4.81 -20.54 -22.06
N PHE A 140 5.12 -21.84 -22.06
CA PHE A 140 5.45 -22.57 -20.84
C PHE A 140 6.80 -22.14 -20.28
N ALA A 141 7.78 -21.90 -21.17
CA ALA A 141 9.09 -21.40 -20.76
C ALA A 141 9.01 -19.98 -20.21
N GLN A 142 8.22 -19.09 -20.82
CA GLN A 142 7.93 -17.77 -20.25
C GLN A 142 7.24 -17.87 -18.87
N ALA A 143 6.23 -18.73 -18.74
CA ALA A 143 5.49 -18.91 -17.50
C ALA A 143 6.32 -19.59 -16.39
N SER A 144 7.37 -20.34 -16.74
CA SER A 144 8.25 -21.02 -15.77
C SER A 144 8.89 -20.04 -14.77
N LEU A 145 9.06 -18.77 -15.16
CA LEU A 145 9.56 -17.74 -14.28
C LEU A 145 8.63 -17.50 -13.08
N LEU A 146 7.31 -17.57 -13.29
CA LEU A 146 6.33 -17.42 -12.21
C LEU A 146 6.39 -18.60 -11.24
N ASN A 147 6.61 -19.80 -11.75
CA ASN A 147 6.80 -20.99 -10.91
C ASN A 147 8.06 -20.88 -10.02
N LEU A 148 9.10 -20.18 -10.48
CA LEU A 148 10.29 -19.91 -9.66
C LEU A 148 9.98 -18.99 -8.47
N TYR A 149 9.09 -18.00 -8.69
CA TYR A 149 8.68 -16.98 -7.72
C TYR A 149 7.35 -17.27 -7.02
N ASP A 150 6.84 -18.48 -7.13
CA ASP A 150 5.58 -18.89 -6.51
C ASP A 150 5.74 -18.89 -4.97
N PRO A 151 4.92 -18.13 -4.21
CA PRO A 151 4.96 -18.13 -2.76
C PRO A 151 4.59 -19.48 -2.13
N ASP A 152 3.80 -20.30 -2.82
CA ASP A 152 3.35 -21.61 -2.34
C ASP A 152 4.39 -22.72 -2.62
N ARG A 153 5.50 -22.36 -3.26
CA ARG A 153 6.59 -23.30 -3.55
C ARG A 153 7.17 -23.87 -2.25
N ALA A 154 7.46 -25.17 -2.26
CA ALA A 154 8.02 -25.85 -1.10
C ALA A 154 9.34 -25.18 -0.64
N THR A 155 9.32 -24.62 0.58
CA THR A 155 10.48 -23.94 1.21
C THR A 155 11.16 -24.79 2.27
N ARG A 156 10.57 -25.92 2.66
CA ARG A 156 11.03 -26.82 3.72
C ARG A 156 10.83 -28.28 3.33
N PHE A 157 11.60 -29.17 3.93
CA PHE A 157 11.40 -30.61 3.80
C PHE A 157 10.26 -31.05 4.72
N ALA A 158 9.46 -32.01 4.27
CA ALA A 158 8.33 -32.53 5.02
C ALA A 158 8.37 -34.06 5.06
N LYS A 159 7.93 -34.62 6.18
CA LYS A 159 7.76 -36.06 6.39
C LYS A 159 6.36 -36.32 6.94
N LEU A 160 5.78 -37.47 6.61
CA LEU A 160 4.55 -37.94 7.23
C LEU A 160 4.88 -38.63 8.56
N ASP A 161 4.17 -38.24 9.61
CA ASP A 161 4.18 -38.94 10.89
C ASP A 161 3.37 -40.25 10.80
N SER A 162 3.52 -41.09 11.81
CA SER A 162 2.73 -42.32 12.06
C SER A 162 1.21 -42.09 12.00
N SER A 163 0.76 -40.88 12.31
CA SER A 163 -0.64 -40.43 12.22
C SER A 163 -1.07 -39.95 10.82
N GLY A 164 -0.16 -39.95 9.83
CA GLY A 164 -0.41 -39.46 8.48
C GLY A 164 -0.36 -37.93 8.33
N LYS A 165 -0.01 -37.19 9.39
CA LYS A 165 0.13 -35.73 9.36
C LYS A 165 1.50 -35.32 8.81
N GLN A 166 1.55 -34.30 7.96
CA GLN A 166 2.82 -33.71 7.52
C GLN A 166 3.47 -32.90 8.64
N VAL A 167 4.75 -33.18 8.86
CA VAL A 167 5.62 -32.49 9.82
C VAL A 167 6.84 -31.98 9.07
N THR A 168 7.23 -30.74 9.35
CA THR A 168 8.42 -30.11 8.77
C THR A 168 9.68 -30.71 9.38
N VAL A 169 10.68 -30.97 8.56
CA VAL A 169 11.95 -31.58 8.95
C VAL A 169 13.13 -30.76 8.42
N ASP A 170 14.24 -30.79 9.15
CA ASP A 170 15.48 -30.17 8.71
C ASP A 170 16.12 -30.92 7.54
N ALA A 171 16.93 -30.18 6.75
CA ALA A 171 17.59 -30.72 5.57
C ALA A 171 18.49 -31.93 5.90
N GLU A 172 19.24 -31.85 7.00
CA GLU A 172 20.14 -32.92 7.44
C GLU A 172 19.38 -34.20 7.80
N ALA A 173 18.27 -34.07 8.52
CA ALA A 173 17.43 -35.21 8.87
C ALA A 173 16.74 -35.82 7.63
N ALA A 174 16.32 -35.00 6.66
CA ALA A 174 15.76 -35.48 5.40
C ALA A 174 16.81 -36.24 4.56
N LEU A 175 18.01 -35.69 4.42
CA LEU A 175 19.12 -36.35 3.71
C LEU A 175 19.61 -37.61 4.44
N GLY A 176 19.66 -37.57 5.77
CA GLY A 176 19.98 -38.72 6.61
C GLY A 176 18.99 -39.87 6.41
N ALA A 177 17.68 -39.57 6.36
CA ALA A 177 16.66 -40.58 6.07
C ALA A 177 16.85 -41.23 4.68
N LEU A 178 17.20 -40.45 3.66
CA LEU A 178 17.51 -40.97 2.33
C LEU A 178 18.79 -41.82 2.33
N ALA A 179 19.81 -41.42 3.08
CA ALA A 179 21.05 -42.18 3.23
C ALA A 179 20.82 -43.53 3.94
N GLU A 180 19.99 -43.57 4.96
CA GLU A 180 19.61 -44.82 5.64
C GLU A 180 18.81 -45.75 4.73
N LEU A 181 17.90 -45.21 3.90
CA LEU A 181 17.23 -45.99 2.85
C LEU A 181 18.24 -46.57 1.86
N ALA A 182 19.21 -45.77 1.42
CA ALA A 182 20.25 -46.24 0.51
C ALA A 182 21.08 -47.38 1.13
N LYS A 183 21.49 -47.29 2.40
CA LYS A 183 22.20 -48.36 3.10
C LYS A 183 21.37 -49.63 3.23
N LYS A 184 20.08 -49.49 3.58
CA LYS A 184 19.16 -50.63 3.75
C LYS A 184 19.04 -51.44 2.46
N PHE A 185 18.86 -50.76 1.33
CA PHE A 185 18.70 -51.41 0.02
C PHE A 185 20.03 -51.76 -0.65
N ALA A 186 21.16 -51.23 -0.17
CA ALA A 186 22.49 -51.64 -0.66
C ALA A 186 22.77 -53.11 -0.34
N ALA A 187 22.30 -53.62 0.81
CA ALA A 187 22.47 -55.02 1.20
C ALA A 187 21.69 -56.01 0.31
N THR A 188 20.62 -55.55 -0.34
CA THR A 188 19.77 -56.35 -1.23
C THR A 188 19.96 -55.98 -2.70
N GLU A 189 21.06 -55.31 -3.04
CA GLU A 189 21.36 -54.84 -4.41
C GLU A 189 20.21 -54.02 -5.06
N GLY A 190 19.40 -53.34 -4.25
CA GLY A 190 18.26 -52.55 -4.72
C GLY A 190 16.97 -53.33 -4.95
N GLU A 191 16.90 -54.62 -4.59
CA GLU A 191 15.69 -55.41 -4.73
C GLU A 191 14.53 -54.79 -3.93
N GLY A 192 13.43 -54.47 -4.61
CA GLY A 192 12.26 -53.79 -4.04
C GLY A 192 12.29 -52.26 -4.03
N LEU A 193 13.38 -51.62 -4.48
CA LEU A 193 13.46 -50.16 -4.62
C LEU A 193 13.13 -49.73 -6.05
N ALA A 194 12.11 -48.88 -6.20
CA ALA A 194 11.77 -48.24 -7.47
C ALA A 194 11.87 -46.72 -7.35
N LEU A 195 12.58 -46.09 -8.29
CA LEU A 195 12.66 -44.64 -8.40
C LEU A 195 11.76 -44.17 -9.53
N LEU A 196 10.64 -43.54 -9.18
CA LEU A 196 9.82 -42.83 -10.16
C LEU A 196 10.38 -41.44 -10.36
N GLY A 197 10.85 -41.15 -11.57
CA GLY A 197 11.30 -39.82 -11.93
C GLY A 197 10.78 -39.42 -13.30
N GLU A 198 10.81 -38.12 -13.57
CA GLU A 198 10.42 -37.61 -14.88
C GLU A 198 11.34 -38.14 -15.98
N ARG A 199 10.80 -38.25 -17.19
CA ARG A 199 11.59 -38.57 -18.38
C ARG A 199 12.59 -37.43 -18.60
N THR A 200 13.88 -37.74 -18.57
CA THR A 200 14.95 -36.78 -18.85
C THR A 200 15.78 -37.21 -20.05
N GLN A 201 16.37 -36.23 -20.72
CA GLN A 201 17.40 -36.46 -21.73
C GLN A 201 18.77 -35.93 -21.29
N SER A 202 18.93 -35.54 -20.02
CA SER A 202 20.19 -35.01 -19.51
C SER A 202 21.28 -36.09 -19.46
N PRO A 203 22.45 -35.91 -20.10
CA PRO A 203 23.57 -36.84 -20.00
C PRO A 203 24.06 -37.06 -18.57
N SER A 204 23.97 -36.03 -17.72
CA SER A 204 24.38 -36.11 -16.31
C SER A 204 23.56 -37.11 -15.49
N ARG A 205 22.32 -37.41 -15.91
CA ARG A 205 21.45 -38.38 -15.24
C ARG A 205 21.60 -39.80 -15.81
N ARG A 206 22.31 -39.97 -16.93
CA ARG A 206 22.66 -41.29 -17.48
C ARG A 206 23.99 -41.83 -16.94
N ARG A 207 24.77 -40.99 -16.27
CA ARG A 207 26.03 -41.36 -15.63
C ARG A 207 25.77 -41.77 -14.18
#